data_AF-A0A929IJ89-F1
#
_entry.id   AF-A0A929IJ89-F1
#
_cell.length_a   1.000
_cell.length_b   1.000
_cell.length_c   1.000
_cell.angle_alpha   90.00
_cell.angle_beta   90.00
_cell.angle_gamma   90.00
#
_symmetry.space_group_name_H-M   'P 1'
#
loop_
_entity.id
_entity.type
_entity.pdbx_description
1 polymer ?
#
loop_
_entity_poly.entity_id
_entity_poly.type
_entity_poly.pdbx_seq_one_letter_code
_entity_poly.pdbx_strand_id
1 'polypeptide(L)' 'MKKLVKSVGFAAALALAAAGAQAQEFTIQPDEAVYDEPDYSPYVDMHFPNRVFWGDTHHHTSNSPDAGLV' A
#
# COMPACT_ATOMS: atom_id res chain seq x y z
N MET A 1 29.66 -19.90 50.56
CA MET A 1 30.01 -18.60 49.94
C MET A 1 30.46 -18.73 48.48
N LYS A 2 31.46 -19.56 48.13
CA LYS A 2 31.95 -19.71 46.73
C LYS A 2 30.87 -20.17 45.72
N LYS A 3 29.94 -21.04 46.14
CA LYS A 3 28.80 -21.48 45.31
C LYS A 3 27.80 -20.35 45.03
N LEU A 4 27.57 -19.49 46.03
CA LEU A 4 26.67 -18.34 45.93
C LEU A 4 27.24 -17.25 45.02
N VAL A 5 28.55 -17.00 45.09
CA VAL A 5 29.22 -16.02 44.22
C VAL A 5 29.20 -16.47 42.76
N LYS A 6 29.40 -17.77 42.49
CA LYS A 6 29.32 -18.32 41.13
C LYS A 6 27.90 -18.27 40.57
N SER A 7 26.89 -18.57 41.38
CA SER A 7 25.49 -18.52 40.94
C SER A 7 25.02 -17.09 40.66
N VAL A 8 25.45 -16.12 41.47
CA VAL A 8 25.13 -14.70 41.23
C VAL A 8 25.86 -14.18 39.98
N GLY A 9 27.13 -14.52 39.80
CA GLY A 9 27.88 -14.15 38.60
C GLY A 9 27.29 -14.74 37.31
N PHE A 10 26.85 -15.99 37.36
CA PHE A 10 26.20 -16.64 36.22
C PHE A 10 24.84 -16.00 35.90
N ALA A 11 24.03 -15.69 36.92
CA ALA A 11 22.75 -15.00 36.74
C ALA A 11 22.93 -13.59 36.14
N ALA A 12 23.94 -12.84 36.60
CA ALA A 12 24.24 -11.51 36.06
C ALA A 12 24.69 -11.56 34.59
N ALA A 13 25.51 -12.54 34.22
CA ALA A 13 25.93 -12.74 32.84
C ALA A 13 24.75 -13.13 31.91
N LEU A 14 23.83 -13.97 32.39
CA LEU A 14 22.62 -14.33 31.65
C LEU A 14 21.70 -13.11 31.43
N ALA A 15 21.54 -12.27 32.45
CA ALA A 15 20.72 -11.06 32.36
C ALA A 15 21.29 -10.05 31.35
N LEU A 16 22.62 -9.90 31.31
CA LEU A 16 23.28 -8.98 30.37
C LEU A 16 23.20 -9.48 28.93
N ALA A 17 23.31 -10.80 28.70
CA ALA A 17 23.14 -11.40 27.39
C ALA A 17 21.70 -11.27 26.85
N ALA A 18 20.70 -11.37 27.74
CA ALA A 18 19.29 -11.20 27.38
C ALA A 18 18.92 -9.74 27.05
N ALA A 19 19.65 -8.76 27.58
CA ALA A 19 19.36 -7.34 27.34
C ALA A 19 19.65 -6.89 25.89
N GLY A 20 20.57 -7.56 25.18
CA GLY A 20 20.91 -7.26 23.78
C GLY A 20 19.96 -7.87 22.74
N ALA A 21 19.06 -8.76 23.13
CA ALA A 21 18.13 -9.46 22.23
C ALA A 21 16.74 -8.81 22.23
N GLN A 22 16.67 -7.47 22.19
CA GLN A 22 15.41 -6.78 21.95
C GLN A 22 15.15 -6.76 20.43
N ALA A 23 14.03 -7.35 19.99
CA ALA A 23 13.58 -7.18 18.62
C ALA A 23 13.13 -5.71 18.46
N GLN A 24 13.81 -4.95 17.60
CA GLN A 24 13.31 -3.63 17.21
C GLN A 24 12.19 -3.84 16.20
N GLU A 25 10.95 -3.75 16.67
CA GLU A 25 9.78 -3.70 15.80
C GLU A 25 9.68 -2.28 15.25
N PHE A 26 9.94 -2.13 13.95
CA PHE A 26 9.62 -0.89 13.25
C PHE A 26 8.11 -0.88 13.00
N THR A 27 7.39 -0.11 13.80
CA THR A 27 5.95 0.13 13.64
C THR A 27 5.75 1.61 13.37
N ILE A 28 5.02 1.92 12.29
CA ILE A 28 4.52 3.27 12.04
C ILE A 28 3.61 3.62 13.20
N GLN A 29 3.93 4.69 13.94
CA GLN A 29 3.05 5.12 15.00
C GLN A 29 1.71 5.53 14.37
N PRO A 30 0.56 5.19 14.98
CA PRO A 30 -0.74 5.45 14.38
C PRO A 30 -0.98 6.93 14.01
N ASP A 31 -0.29 7.86 14.67
CA ASP A 31 -0.32 9.30 14.41
C ASP A 31 0.66 9.77 13.33
N GLU A 32 1.60 8.92 12.93
CA GLU A 32 2.54 9.14 11.81
C GLU A 32 2.06 8.48 10.51
N ALA A 33 1.02 7.64 10.58
CA ALA A 33 0.37 7.10 9.40
C ALA A 33 -0.33 8.24 8.65
N VAL A 34 0.23 8.65 7.51
CA VAL A 34 -0.52 9.41 6.51
C VAL A 34 -1.58 8.46 5.96
N TYR A 35 -2.79 8.55 6.51
CA TYR A 35 -3.96 7.88 5.95
C TYR A 35 -4.23 8.50 4.59
N ASP A 36 -4.40 7.67 3.56
CA ASP A 36 -4.86 8.09 2.23
C ASP A 36 -6.03 9.06 2.41
N GLU A 37 -5.77 10.35 2.19
CA GLU A 37 -6.84 11.31 2.06
C GLU A 37 -7.72 10.82 0.92
N PRO A 38 -9.06 10.93 1.02
CA PRO A 38 -9.91 10.42 -0.03
C PRO A 38 -9.54 11.08 -1.36
N ASP A 39 -9.30 10.26 -2.37
CA ASP A 39 -9.17 10.76 -3.73
C ASP A 39 -10.52 11.33 -4.17
N TYR A 40 -10.66 12.65 -4.09
CA TYR A 40 -11.90 13.34 -4.46
C TYR A 40 -12.06 13.51 -5.98
N SER A 41 -11.02 13.18 -6.74
CA SER A 41 -11.03 13.29 -8.19
C SER A 41 -11.32 11.93 -8.84
N PRO A 42 -12.20 11.86 -9.85
CA PRO A 42 -12.43 10.64 -10.63
C PRO A 42 -11.25 10.26 -11.53
N TYR A 43 -10.16 11.03 -11.49
CA TYR A 43 -9.03 10.93 -12.40
C TYR A 43 -7.68 10.84 -11.67
N VAL A 44 -7.66 10.55 -10.36
CA VAL A 44 -6.38 10.29 -9.67
C VAL A 44 -5.65 9.13 -10.36
N ASP A 45 -4.33 9.26 -10.48
CA ASP A 45 -3.43 8.29 -11.12
C ASP A 45 -3.75 7.94 -12.59
N MET A 46 -4.45 8.81 -13.32
CA MET A 46 -4.61 8.63 -14.76
C MET A 46 -3.35 8.99 -15.55
N HIS A 47 -2.59 7.96 -15.94
CA HIS A 47 -1.38 8.09 -16.76
C HIS A 47 -1.57 7.63 -18.21
N PHE A 48 -2.77 7.75 -18.77
CA PHE A 48 -3.07 7.31 -20.13
C PHE A 48 -3.71 8.42 -20.98
N PRO A 49 -3.56 8.38 -22.32
CA PRO A 49 -4.21 9.32 -23.21
C PRO A 49 -5.74 9.22 -23.11
N ASN A 50 -6.40 10.30 -22.68
CA ASN A 50 -7.85 10.38 -22.53
C ASN A 50 -8.55 11.11 -23.70
N ARG A 51 -7.82 11.41 -24.78
CA ARG A 51 -8.41 12.03 -25.96
C ARG A 51 -9.08 10.96 -26.79
N VAL A 52 -10.41 10.91 -26.69
CA VAL A 52 -11.25 10.04 -27.52
C VAL A 52 -11.19 10.57 -28.96
N PHE A 53 -10.42 9.89 -29.82
CA PHE A 53 -10.31 10.24 -31.23
C PHE A 53 -11.31 9.48 -32.12
N TRP A 54 -12.16 8.65 -31.51
CA TRP A 54 -13.20 7.87 -32.17
C TRP A 54 -14.58 8.36 -31.72
N GLY A 55 -15.44 8.68 -32.68
CA GLY A 55 -16.82 9.11 -32.46
C GLY A 55 -17.81 7.95 -32.56
N ASP A 56 -19.03 8.25 -32.98
CA ASP A 56 -20.06 7.25 -33.26
C ASP A 56 -19.52 6.15 -34.21
N THR A 57 -19.50 4.92 -33.72
CA THR A 57 -19.00 3.76 -34.47
C THR A 57 -20.10 3.08 -35.28
N HIS A 58 -21.35 3.51 -35.15
CA HIS A 58 -22.50 2.89 -35.78
C HIS A 58 -23.35 3.95 -36.49
N HIS A 59 -23.12 4.09 -37.79
CA HIS A 59 -23.79 5.09 -38.59
C HIS A 59 -24.60 4.45 -39.72
N HIS A 60 -25.89 4.78 -39.81
CA HIS A 60 -26.72 4.45 -40.97
C HIS A 60 -26.82 5.66 -41.89
N THR A 61 -26.79 5.41 -43.19
CA THR A 61 -27.03 6.43 -44.21
C THR A 61 -28.39 6.20 -44.84
N SER A 62 -28.90 7.17 -45.58
CA SER A 62 -30.15 6.98 -46.34
C SER A 62 -30.03 5.91 -47.44
N ASN A 63 -28.83 5.39 -47.72
CA ASN A 63 -28.66 4.22 -48.60
C ASN A 63 -28.69 2.88 -47.83
N SER A 64 -29.18 2.87 -46.59
CA SER A 64 -29.36 1.64 -45.81
C SER A 64 -30.84 1.21 -45.86
N PRO A 65 -31.14 -0.10 -46.03
CA PRO A 65 -32.52 -0.62 -46.11
C PRO A 65 -33.41 -0.22 -44.93
N ASP A 66 -32.82 -0.08 -43.75
CA ASP A 66 -33.48 0.22 -42.49
C ASP A 66 -33.44 1.71 -42.11
N ALA A 67 -32.74 2.54 -42.88
CA ALA A 67 -32.67 3.99 -42.67
C ALA A 67 -33.20 4.81 -43.87
N GLY A 68 -34.00 4.16 -44.73
CA GLY A 68 -34.79 4.81 -45.79
C GLY A 68 -34.04 4.95 -47.11
N LEU A 69 -33.91 3.84 -47.85
CA LEU A 69 -33.36 3.75 -49.21
C LEU A 69 -33.95 4.81 -50.14
N VAL A 70 -33.16 5.85 -50.41
CA VAL A 70 -33.43 6.90 -51.41
C VAL A 70 -32.27 7.05 -52.38
#